data_AF-A0AAE4EEL6-F1
#
_entry.id   AF-A0AAE4EEL6-F1
#
_cell.length_a   1.000
_cell.length_b   1.000
_cell.length_c   1.000
_cell.angle_alpha   90.00
_cell.angle_beta   90.00
_cell.angle_gamma   90.00
#
_symmetry.space_group_name_H-M   'P 1'
#
loop_
_entity.id
_entity.type
_entity.pdbx_description
1 polymer ?
#
loop_
_entity_poly.entity_id
_entity_poly.type
_entity_poly.pdbx_seq_one_letter_code
_entity_poly.pdbx_strand_id
1 'polypeptide(L)'
;MTTPPFDDNPFRSPGYAQSAPMPPVPGQQAIPHWFTTKVRITLVACVVVALGLGALGAMAIYWADRSGPPSDGDCLYLTREGAGKLAYHRVGCSADSATYKVENTYRSGIACGSGDYVRFRLGSGSASGRTLCLALNVKAGDCLRDVDDESTIGKVLCTDPAAQERVEILSGYGRDDKCEGADMVFSYSGPPARTVCLIKTGENI
;
A
#
# COMPACT_ATOMS: atom_id res chain seq x y z
N MET A 1 37.11 87.82 54.31
CA MET A 1 35.83 87.40 54.90
C MET A 1 35.35 86.19 54.11
N THR A 2 35.71 85.00 54.56
CA THR A 2 34.87 84.13 55.42
C THR A 2 33.77 83.47 54.62
N THR A 3 33.94 82.20 54.26
CA THR A 3 33.19 81.07 54.82
C THR A 3 33.51 79.77 54.05
N PRO A 4 33.78 78.64 54.74
CA PRO A 4 33.55 77.30 54.20
C PRO A 4 32.04 76.98 54.31
N PRO A 5 31.53 75.88 53.72
CA PRO A 5 31.36 74.74 54.62
C PRO A 5 31.52 73.35 53.99
N PHE A 6 31.97 72.48 54.88
CA PHE A 6 31.82 71.04 54.96
C PHE A 6 30.52 70.51 54.32
N ASP A 7 30.68 69.54 53.43
CA ASP A 7 29.60 68.67 52.98
C ASP A 7 29.59 67.41 53.89
N ASP A 8 29.02 67.61 55.08
CA ASP A 8 28.61 66.54 56.00
C ASP A 8 27.26 66.01 55.47
N ASN A 9 27.32 65.07 54.53
CA ASN A 9 26.12 64.42 54.00
C ASN A 9 25.91 63.03 54.64
N PRO A 10 25.00 62.90 55.62
CA PRO A 10 24.71 61.65 56.33
C PRO A 10 23.89 60.64 55.49
N PHE A 11 23.60 60.93 54.22
CA PHE A 11 22.83 60.05 53.32
C PHE A 11 23.69 59.20 52.38
N ARG A 12 24.94 58.93 52.75
CA ARG A 12 25.81 58.01 52.00
C ARG A 12 25.21 56.61 52.05
N SER A 13 24.65 56.15 50.93
CA SER A 13 24.09 54.81 50.78
C SER A 13 25.21 53.77 50.99
N PRO A 14 24.97 52.65 51.69
CA PRO A 14 25.96 51.57 51.76
C PRO A 14 26.30 51.11 50.34
N GLY A 15 27.59 51.01 50.03
CA GLY A 15 28.04 50.51 48.73
C GLY A 15 27.48 49.12 48.49
N TYR A 16 26.52 49.01 47.57
CA TYR A 16 26.07 47.72 47.08
C TYR A 16 27.28 47.04 46.41
N ALA A 17 27.59 45.83 46.86
CA ALA A 17 28.57 44.97 46.20
C ALA A 17 28.21 44.87 44.71
N GLN A 18 29.18 45.11 43.82
CA GLN A 18 29.02 44.85 42.40
C GLN A 18 28.58 43.39 42.23
N SER A 19 27.40 43.17 41.65
CA SER A 19 26.97 41.85 41.22
C SER A 19 28.00 41.28 40.24
N ALA A 20 28.38 40.03 40.47
CA ALA A 20 29.33 39.30 39.63
C ALA A 20 28.91 39.34 38.15
N PRO A 21 29.86 39.26 37.20
CA PRO A 21 29.54 39.12 35.78
C PRO A 21 28.61 37.93 35.57
N MET A 22 27.49 38.14 34.87
CA MET A 22 26.63 37.03 34.48
C MET A 22 27.42 36.00 33.66
N PRO A 23 27.20 34.69 33.84
CA PRO A 23 27.76 33.69 32.96
C PRO A 23 27.18 33.85 31.54
N PRO A 24 27.95 33.52 30.48
CA PRO A 24 27.46 33.61 29.11
C PRO A 24 26.23 32.72 28.90
N VAL A 25 25.23 33.24 28.20
CA VAL A 25 24.03 32.51 27.79
C VAL A 25 24.46 31.26 27.01
N PRO A 26 24.14 30.04 27.46
CA PRO A 26 24.38 28.83 26.69
C PRO A 26 23.32 28.75 25.59
N GLY A 27 23.71 28.91 24.33
CA GLY A 27 22.73 28.67 23.25
C GLY A 27 23.10 29.05 21.83
N GLN A 28 24.03 29.98 21.58
CA GLN A 28 24.48 30.24 20.21
C GLN A 28 25.61 29.29 19.83
N GLN A 29 25.23 28.14 19.28
CA GLN A 29 26.17 27.26 18.59
C GLN A 29 26.75 28.01 17.40
N ALA A 30 28.04 28.33 17.47
CA ALA A 30 28.78 28.85 16.33
C ALA A 30 28.71 27.83 15.19
N ILE A 31 28.14 28.21 14.06
CA ILE A 31 28.18 27.37 12.86
C ILE A 31 29.67 27.11 12.55
N PRO A 32 30.11 25.85 12.49
CA PRO A 32 31.53 25.54 12.35
C PRO A 32 32.13 26.20 11.09
N HIS A 33 33.22 26.96 11.28
CA HIS A 33 33.90 27.76 10.26
C HIS A 33 34.50 26.93 9.10
N TRP A 34 34.57 25.60 9.24
CA TRP A 34 35.05 24.70 8.18
C TRP A 34 33.97 24.38 7.12
N PHE A 35 32.70 24.73 7.37
CA PHE A 35 31.62 24.66 6.38
C PHE A 35 31.73 25.80 5.35
N THR A 36 32.84 25.81 4.61
CA THR A 36 33.00 26.65 3.42
C THR A 36 31.94 26.30 2.38
N THR A 37 31.58 27.25 1.52
CA THR A 37 30.58 27.07 0.45
C THR A 37 30.86 25.82 -0.39
N LYS A 38 32.14 25.50 -0.61
CA LYS A 38 32.58 24.27 -1.30
C LYS A 38 32.17 23.01 -0.55
N VAL A 39 32.39 22.94 0.76
CA VAL A 39 31.99 21.80 1.60
C VAL A 39 30.47 21.60 1.58
N ARG A 40 29.70 22.69 1.65
CA ARG A 40 28.23 22.63 1.53
C ARG A 40 27.79 22.07 0.18
N ILE A 41 28.39 22.54 -0.91
CA ILE A 41 28.07 22.07 -2.27
C ILE A 41 28.40 20.58 -2.42
N THR A 42 29.56 20.12 -1.95
CA THR A 42 29.91 18.69 -1.98
C THR A 42 28.98 17.84 -1.12
N LEU A 43 28.57 18.31 0.05
CA LEU A 43 27.66 17.55 0.93
C LEU A 43 26.28 17.42 0.26
N VAL A 44 25.75 18.51 -0.31
CA VAL A 44 24.50 18.48 -1.07
C VAL A 44 24.60 17.55 -2.28
N ALA A 45 25.69 17.61 -3.05
CA ALA A 45 25.92 16.72 -4.18
C ALA A 45 25.96 15.24 -3.76
N CYS A 46 26.66 14.90 -2.66
CA CYS A 46 26.69 13.56 -2.11
C CYS A 46 25.30 13.07 -1.68
N VAL A 47 24.50 13.93 -1.03
CA VAL A 47 23.14 13.57 -0.62
C VAL A 47 22.24 13.34 -1.84
N VAL A 48 22.30 14.20 -2.86
CA VAL A 48 21.53 14.03 -4.10
C VAL A 48 21.93 12.75 -4.83
N VAL A 49 23.23 12.44 -4.91
CA VAL A 49 23.71 11.19 -5.52
C VAL A 49 23.28 9.97 -4.71
N ALA A 50 23.38 10.02 -3.38
CA ALA A 50 22.95 8.92 -2.51
C ALA A 50 21.44 8.68 -2.60
N LEU A 51 20.62 9.74 -2.63
CA LEU A 51 19.18 9.64 -2.81
C LEU A 51 18.81 9.14 -4.21
N GLY A 52 19.52 9.62 -5.25
CA GLY A 52 19.32 9.17 -6.63
C GLY A 52 19.64 7.69 -6.80
N LEU A 53 20.78 7.22 -6.29
CA LEU A 53 21.16 5.81 -6.31
C LEU A 53 20.24 4.95 -5.44
N GLY A 54 19.80 5.46 -4.28
CA GLY A 54 18.84 4.78 -3.42
C GLY A 54 17.47 4.60 -4.09
N ALA A 55 16.96 5.65 -4.75
CA ALA A 55 15.70 5.59 -5.49
C ALA A 55 15.78 4.65 -6.71
N LEU A 56 16.88 4.70 -7.47
CA LEU A 56 17.11 3.79 -8.60
C LEU A 56 17.27 2.34 -8.14
N GLY A 57 17.97 2.10 -7.03
CA GLY A 57 18.12 0.77 -6.43
C GLY A 57 16.79 0.21 -5.92
N ALA A 58 16.02 1.00 -5.18
CA ALA A 58 14.70 0.59 -4.70
C ALA A 58 13.73 0.30 -5.86
N MET A 59 13.78 1.14 -6.90
CA MET A 59 12.98 0.93 -8.10
C MET A 59 13.43 -0.34 -8.84
N ALA A 60 14.72 -0.56 -9.04
CA ALA A 60 15.24 -1.77 -9.69
C ALA A 60 14.84 -3.07 -8.96
N ILE A 61 14.91 -3.09 -7.62
CA ILE A 61 14.46 -4.23 -6.81
C ILE A 61 12.95 -4.45 -6.98
N TYR A 62 12.16 -3.38 -6.92
CA TYR A 62 10.72 -3.44 -7.13
C TYR A 62 10.31 -3.97 -8.52
N TRP A 63 11.04 -3.59 -9.58
CA TRP A 63 10.83 -4.15 -10.92
C TRP A 63 11.32 -5.59 -11.03
N ALA A 64 12.43 -5.94 -10.37
CA ALA A 64 12.96 -7.31 -10.37
C ALA A 64 11.99 -8.29 -9.70
N ASP A 65 11.42 -7.96 -8.55
CA ASP A 65 10.41 -8.79 -7.87
C ASP A 65 9.13 -8.95 -8.70
N ARG A 66 8.83 -7.96 -9.56
CA ARG A 66 7.70 -7.96 -10.50
C ARG A 66 8.00 -8.52 -11.89
N SER A 67 9.14 -9.19 -12.08
CA SER A 67 9.47 -9.84 -13.36
C SER A 67 9.21 -11.35 -13.39
N GLY A 68 8.97 -12.00 -12.23
CA GLY A 68 8.70 -13.45 -12.14
C GLY A 68 7.24 -13.89 -12.41
N PRO A 69 6.92 -15.19 -12.44
CA PRO A 69 5.53 -15.65 -12.45
C PRO A 69 4.82 -15.29 -11.13
N PRO A 70 3.48 -15.10 -11.14
CA PRO A 70 2.72 -14.87 -9.92
C PRO A 70 2.88 -16.01 -8.92
N SER A 71 2.91 -15.66 -7.64
CA SER A 71 3.00 -16.60 -6.52
C SER A 71 1.78 -16.51 -5.61
N ASP A 72 1.69 -17.44 -4.65
CA ASP A 72 0.60 -17.46 -3.67
C ASP A 72 0.51 -16.13 -2.93
N GLY A 73 -0.69 -15.56 -2.85
CA GLY A 73 -0.96 -14.27 -2.24
C GLY A 73 -0.87 -13.07 -3.19
N ASP A 74 -0.30 -13.22 -4.38
CA ASP A 74 -0.27 -12.14 -5.38
C ASP A 74 -1.68 -11.81 -5.86
N CYS A 75 -1.92 -10.53 -6.13
CA CYS A 75 -3.16 -10.07 -6.74
C CYS A 75 -2.94 -9.64 -8.19
N LEU A 76 -3.95 -9.89 -9.02
CA LEU A 76 -3.90 -9.67 -10.45
C LEU A 76 -5.29 -9.38 -11.02
N TYR A 77 -5.31 -8.87 -12.23
CA TYR A 77 -6.47 -8.93 -13.10
C TYR A 77 -6.14 -9.69 -14.37
N LEU A 78 -7.18 -10.21 -15.00
CA LEU A 78 -7.07 -10.88 -16.28
C LEU A 78 -7.49 -9.92 -17.39
N THR A 79 -6.95 -10.11 -18.58
CA THR A 79 -7.39 -9.44 -19.79
C THR A 79 -7.46 -10.44 -20.93
N ARG A 80 -8.44 -10.30 -21.81
CA ARG A 80 -8.48 -11.06 -23.05
C ARG A 80 -7.51 -10.46 -24.07
N GLU A 81 -6.59 -11.28 -24.55
CA GLU A 81 -5.75 -11.00 -25.71
C GLU A 81 -6.39 -11.53 -27.00
N GLY A 82 -5.85 -11.11 -28.14
CA GLY A 82 -6.25 -11.63 -29.45
C GLY A 82 -6.17 -13.16 -29.51
N ALA A 83 -7.09 -13.77 -30.26
CA ALA A 83 -7.26 -15.22 -30.39
C ALA A 83 -7.73 -15.98 -29.12
N GLY A 84 -8.45 -15.30 -28.22
CA GLY A 84 -9.10 -15.94 -27.06
C GLY A 84 -8.13 -16.36 -25.95
N LYS A 85 -6.89 -15.85 -26.01
CA LYS A 85 -5.91 -16.07 -24.95
C LYS A 85 -6.18 -15.12 -23.79
N LEU A 86 -5.98 -15.59 -22.57
CA LEU A 86 -6.03 -14.76 -21.38
C LEU A 86 -4.60 -14.36 -20.99
N ALA A 87 -4.41 -13.08 -20.69
CA ALA A 87 -3.21 -12.57 -20.06
C ALA A 87 -3.52 -12.15 -18.62
N TYR A 88 -2.49 -12.14 -17.78
CA TYR A 88 -2.57 -11.68 -16.40
C TYR A 88 -1.71 -10.45 -16.20
N HIS A 89 -2.14 -9.58 -15.29
CA HIS A 89 -1.43 -8.37 -14.92
C HIS A 89 -1.37 -8.28 -13.40
N ARG A 90 -0.16 -8.33 -12.83
CA ARG A 90 0.01 -8.22 -11.38
C ARG A 90 -0.18 -6.78 -10.91
N VAL A 91 -0.92 -6.63 -9.83
CA VAL A 91 -1.21 -5.35 -9.19
C VAL A 91 -1.16 -5.50 -7.67
N GLY A 92 -1.10 -4.39 -6.94
CA GLY A 92 -1.23 -4.47 -5.48
C GLY A 92 -2.63 -4.94 -5.09
N CYS A 93 -2.76 -5.80 -4.09
CA CYS A 93 -4.06 -6.33 -3.65
C CYS A 93 -5.07 -5.27 -3.20
N SER A 94 -4.59 -4.09 -2.80
CA SER A 94 -5.41 -2.94 -2.43
C SER A 94 -5.85 -2.09 -3.63
N ALA A 95 -5.38 -2.39 -4.84
CA ALA A 95 -5.81 -1.66 -6.03
C ALA A 95 -7.25 -2.03 -6.41
N ASP A 96 -7.99 -1.07 -6.96
CA ASP A 96 -9.36 -1.30 -7.45
C ASP A 96 -9.35 -2.24 -8.66
N SER A 97 -8.28 -2.22 -9.45
CA SER A 97 -8.06 -3.16 -10.54
C SER A 97 -7.62 -4.56 -10.08
N ALA A 98 -7.48 -4.83 -8.77
CA ALA A 98 -7.10 -6.15 -8.27
C ALA A 98 -8.34 -7.04 -8.12
N THR A 99 -8.79 -7.65 -9.22
CA THR A 99 -9.99 -8.50 -9.27
C THR A 99 -9.77 -9.87 -8.64
N TYR A 100 -8.58 -10.45 -8.81
CA TYR A 100 -8.24 -11.79 -8.37
C TYR A 100 -7.06 -11.80 -7.41
N LYS A 101 -7.05 -12.80 -6.53
CA LYS A 101 -5.93 -13.16 -5.67
C LYS A 101 -5.56 -14.62 -5.92
N VAL A 102 -4.27 -14.89 -6.07
CA VAL A 102 -3.75 -16.25 -6.16
C VAL A 102 -3.83 -16.88 -4.77
N GLU A 103 -4.72 -17.86 -4.56
CA GLU A 103 -4.78 -18.55 -3.27
C GLU A 103 -3.79 -19.70 -3.19
N ASN A 104 -3.58 -20.40 -4.31
CA ASN A 104 -2.60 -21.48 -4.35
C ASN A 104 -2.00 -21.64 -5.75
N THR A 105 -0.77 -22.11 -5.80
CA THR A 105 -0.08 -22.46 -7.03
C THR A 105 0.34 -23.92 -7.01
N TYR A 106 -0.12 -24.66 -8.01
CA TYR A 106 0.26 -26.06 -8.17
C TYR A 106 1.26 -26.18 -9.31
N ARG A 107 2.34 -26.94 -9.06
CA ARG A 107 3.22 -27.42 -10.12
C ARG A 107 2.58 -28.63 -10.77
N SER A 108 2.68 -28.75 -12.09
CA SER A 108 2.09 -29.84 -12.89
C SER A 108 0.56 -29.83 -12.92
N GLY A 109 -0.06 -30.79 -13.62
CA GLY A 109 -1.50 -30.86 -13.92
C GLY A 109 -2.43 -31.09 -12.73
N ILE A 110 -1.98 -30.83 -11.50
CA ILE A 110 -2.80 -30.89 -10.29
C ILE A 110 -3.84 -29.78 -10.35
N ALA A 111 -5.11 -30.16 -10.16
CA ALA A 111 -6.22 -29.23 -10.12
C ALA A 111 -6.20 -28.40 -8.83
N CYS A 112 -6.80 -27.22 -8.89
CA CYS A 112 -7.12 -26.45 -7.69
C CYS A 112 -7.93 -27.29 -6.71
N GLY A 113 -7.81 -26.98 -5.41
CA GLY A 113 -8.68 -27.57 -4.39
C GLY A 113 -10.16 -27.34 -4.73
N SER A 114 -11.06 -28.04 -4.02
CA SER A 114 -12.50 -27.93 -4.22
C SER A 114 -12.97 -26.47 -4.14
N GLY A 115 -13.77 -26.02 -5.11
CA GLY A 115 -14.29 -24.66 -5.15
C GLY A 115 -14.18 -23.99 -6.51
N ASP A 116 -14.69 -22.77 -6.59
CA ASP A 116 -14.93 -22.02 -7.83
C ASP A 116 -13.72 -21.14 -8.20
N TYR A 117 -12.53 -21.73 -8.16
CA TYR A 117 -11.30 -21.04 -8.54
C TYR A 117 -11.18 -20.93 -10.06
N VAL A 118 -10.83 -19.73 -10.55
CA VAL A 118 -10.41 -19.54 -11.93
C VAL A 118 -9.03 -20.18 -12.11
N ARG A 119 -8.91 -21.09 -13.08
CA ARG A 119 -7.70 -21.89 -13.30
C ARG A 119 -6.86 -21.27 -14.42
N PHE A 120 -5.76 -20.63 -14.06
CA PHE A 120 -4.87 -20.02 -15.03
C PHE A 120 -3.56 -20.82 -15.17
N ARG A 121 -3.28 -21.35 -16.37
CA ARG A 121 -2.05 -22.12 -16.63
C ARG A 121 -0.93 -21.22 -17.15
N LEU A 122 0.17 -21.18 -16.41
CA LEU A 122 1.43 -20.56 -16.80
C LEU A 122 2.28 -21.56 -17.59
N GLY A 123 2.70 -21.17 -18.80
CA GLY A 123 3.63 -21.92 -19.63
C GLY A 123 2.96 -22.86 -20.65
N SER A 124 3.59 -22.99 -21.82
CA SER A 124 3.20 -23.88 -22.91
C SER A 124 4.01 -25.18 -22.81
N GLY A 125 3.54 -26.17 -22.05
CA GLY A 125 4.18 -27.49 -22.02
C GLY A 125 3.98 -28.25 -20.71
N SER A 126 3.46 -29.48 -20.81
CA SER A 126 2.97 -30.32 -19.70
C SER A 126 4.02 -30.72 -18.65
N ALA A 127 5.31 -30.40 -18.83
CA ALA A 127 6.39 -30.83 -17.94
C ALA A 127 6.81 -29.77 -16.89
N SER A 128 6.52 -28.48 -17.12
CA SER A 128 6.91 -27.38 -16.22
C SER A 128 5.80 -26.36 -15.96
N GLY A 129 4.60 -26.60 -16.50
CA GLY A 129 3.45 -25.72 -16.32
C GLY A 129 3.05 -25.57 -14.86
N ARG A 130 2.75 -24.33 -14.45
CA ARG A 130 2.17 -24.02 -13.14
C ARG A 130 0.71 -23.64 -13.33
N THR A 131 -0.16 -24.16 -12.48
CA THR A 131 -1.57 -23.74 -12.45
C THR A 131 -1.75 -22.79 -11.28
N LEU A 132 -2.24 -21.58 -11.56
CA LEU A 132 -2.69 -20.62 -10.57
C LEU A 132 -4.16 -20.86 -10.27
N CYS A 133 -4.49 -20.91 -8.98
CA CYS A 133 -5.86 -20.99 -8.48
C CYS A 133 -6.25 -19.60 -8.00
N LEU A 134 -7.03 -18.91 -8.82
CA LEU A 134 -7.42 -17.53 -8.58
C LEU A 134 -8.78 -17.52 -7.88
N ALA A 135 -8.86 -16.82 -6.76
CA ALA A 135 -10.13 -16.49 -6.10
C ALA A 135 -10.42 -15.00 -6.28
N LEU A 136 -11.70 -14.62 -6.25
CA LEU A 136 -12.09 -13.20 -6.26
C LEU A 136 -11.48 -12.47 -5.04
N ASN A 137 -10.84 -11.34 -5.33
CA ASN A 137 -10.26 -10.43 -4.34
C ASN A 137 -11.27 -9.31 -4.01
N VAL A 138 -12.29 -9.70 -3.26
CA VAL A 138 -13.43 -8.84 -2.88
C VAL A 138 -13.64 -8.84 -1.37
N LYS A 139 -14.32 -7.80 -0.89
CA LYS A 139 -14.77 -7.65 0.48
C LYS A 139 -16.29 -7.59 0.51
N ALA A 140 -16.87 -7.93 1.66
CA ALA A 140 -18.31 -7.77 1.87
C ALA A 140 -18.69 -6.29 1.66
N GLY A 141 -19.69 -6.07 0.82
CA GLY A 141 -20.18 -4.75 0.41
C GLY A 141 -19.54 -4.17 -0.85
N ASP A 142 -18.50 -4.78 -1.42
CA ASP A 142 -17.94 -4.37 -2.72
C ASP A 142 -18.99 -4.55 -3.83
N CYS A 143 -18.96 -3.69 -4.84
CA CYS A 143 -19.79 -3.84 -6.02
C CYS A 143 -18.96 -4.21 -7.25
N LEU A 144 -19.52 -5.10 -8.07
CA LEU A 144 -18.88 -5.65 -9.25
C LEU A 144 -19.66 -5.29 -10.50
N ARG A 145 -18.97 -5.35 -11.63
CA ARG A 145 -19.54 -5.31 -12.97
C ARG A 145 -18.96 -6.43 -13.82
N ASP A 146 -19.67 -6.77 -14.88
CA ASP A 146 -19.24 -7.70 -15.92
C ASP A 146 -18.86 -9.07 -15.35
N VAL A 147 -19.62 -9.57 -14.34
CA VAL A 147 -19.32 -10.82 -13.61
C VAL A 147 -19.57 -12.09 -14.42
N ASP A 148 -20.30 -11.98 -15.53
CA ASP A 148 -20.56 -13.07 -16.46
C ASP A 148 -19.27 -13.60 -17.14
N ASP A 149 -18.21 -12.78 -17.18
CA ASP A 149 -16.94 -13.13 -17.81
C ASP A 149 -15.78 -12.84 -16.85
N GLU A 150 -15.09 -13.92 -16.45
CA GLU A 150 -13.94 -13.91 -15.54
C GLU A 150 -12.81 -12.95 -15.98
N SER A 151 -12.73 -12.61 -17.27
CA SER A 151 -11.70 -11.72 -17.78
C SER A 151 -12.08 -10.24 -17.77
N THR A 152 -13.33 -9.91 -17.51
CA THR A 152 -13.85 -8.53 -17.51
C THR A 152 -14.33 -8.06 -16.14
N ILE A 153 -14.44 -8.97 -15.16
CA ILE A 153 -14.87 -8.63 -13.81
C ILE A 153 -14.07 -7.45 -13.25
N GLY A 154 -14.78 -6.39 -12.88
CA GLY A 154 -14.21 -5.18 -12.32
C GLY A 154 -14.91 -4.77 -11.03
N LYS A 155 -14.14 -4.29 -10.05
CA LYS A 155 -14.69 -3.61 -8.87
C LYS A 155 -15.07 -2.18 -9.23
N VAL A 156 -16.26 -1.77 -8.84
CA VAL A 156 -16.80 -0.43 -9.06
C VAL A 156 -17.43 0.11 -7.79
N LEU A 157 -17.67 1.42 -7.76
CA LEU A 157 -18.47 2.01 -6.69
C LEU A 157 -19.92 1.50 -6.82
N CYS A 158 -20.57 1.20 -5.71
CA CYS A 158 -21.97 0.76 -5.73
C CYS A 158 -22.96 1.82 -6.26
N THR A 159 -22.53 3.07 -6.34
CA THR A 159 -23.29 4.16 -6.94
C THR A 159 -23.05 4.29 -8.45
N ASP A 160 -22.14 3.50 -9.01
CA ASP A 160 -21.88 3.49 -10.45
C ASP A 160 -23.06 2.81 -11.16
N PRO A 161 -23.63 3.40 -12.22
CA PRO A 161 -24.71 2.77 -12.99
C PRO A 161 -24.29 1.45 -13.66
N ALA A 162 -22.98 1.18 -13.79
CA ALA A 162 -22.47 -0.10 -14.27
C ALA A 162 -22.36 -1.17 -13.17
N ALA A 163 -22.65 -0.85 -11.90
CA ALA A 163 -22.66 -1.84 -10.83
C ALA A 163 -23.82 -2.83 -11.02
N GLN A 164 -23.49 -4.11 -11.15
CA GLN A 164 -24.46 -5.18 -11.42
C GLN A 164 -24.73 -5.99 -10.16
N GLU A 165 -23.68 -6.36 -9.41
CA GLU A 165 -23.80 -7.18 -8.20
C GLU A 165 -23.07 -6.56 -7.01
N ARG A 166 -23.63 -6.81 -5.83
CA ARG A 166 -23.04 -6.50 -4.53
C ARG A 166 -22.59 -7.78 -3.84
N VAL A 167 -21.39 -7.73 -3.29
CA VAL A 167 -20.72 -8.86 -2.66
C VAL A 167 -21.20 -9.03 -1.23
N GLU A 168 -21.63 -10.25 -0.90
CA GLU A 168 -21.75 -10.74 0.47
C GLU A 168 -20.78 -11.90 0.69
N ILE A 169 -20.18 -12.00 1.88
CA ILE A 169 -19.22 -13.05 2.20
C ILE A 169 -19.68 -13.81 3.43
N LEU A 170 -19.92 -15.10 3.26
CA LEU A 170 -20.21 -16.04 4.33
C LEU A 170 -18.94 -16.80 4.71
N SER A 171 -18.76 -17.04 6.01
CA SER A 171 -17.68 -17.87 6.50
C SER A 171 -17.97 -19.36 6.25
N GLY A 172 -16.95 -20.10 5.84
CA GLY A 172 -17.04 -21.51 5.50
C GLY A 172 -17.29 -21.77 4.01
N TYR A 173 -17.01 -23.01 3.62
CA TYR A 173 -17.12 -23.51 2.26
C TYR A 173 -18.48 -24.21 2.03
N GLY A 174 -19.06 -24.04 0.83
CA GLY A 174 -20.27 -24.75 0.42
C GLY A 174 -21.53 -24.27 1.16
N ARG A 175 -21.66 -22.95 1.34
CA ARG A 175 -22.81 -22.29 1.98
C ARG A 175 -23.76 -21.68 0.95
N ASP A 176 -23.82 -22.26 -0.24
CA ASP A 176 -24.59 -21.74 -1.39
C ASP A 176 -26.09 -21.63 -1.06
N ASP A 177 -26.60 -22.55 -0.20
CA ASP A 177 -27.97 -22.53 0.33
C ASP A 177 -28.28 -21.34 1.25
N LYS A 178 -27.26 -20.59 1.66
CA LYS A 178 -27.38 -19.39 2.52
C LYS A 178 -27.23 -18.09 1.73
N CYS A 179 -26.91 -18.16 0.44
CA CYS A 179 -26.85 -17.00 -0.44
C CYS A 179 -28.25 -16.63 -0.96
N GLU A 180 -29.11 -16.08 -0.10
CA GLU A 180 -30.45 -15.66 -0.50
C GLU A 180 -30.41 -14.47 -1.48
N GLY A 181 -31.08 -14.59 -2.63
CA GLY A 181 -31.15 -13.53 -3.64
C GLY A 181 -29.86 -13.31 -4.45
N ALA A 182 -28.88 -14.21 -4.33
CA ALA A 182 -27.68 -14.18 -5.16
C ALA A 182 -27.94 -14.81 -6.54
N ASP A 183 -27.42 -14.19 -7.60
CA ASP A 183 -27.43 -14.78 -8.93
C ASP A 183 -26.28 -15.76 -9.11
N MET A 184 -25.14 -15.42 -8.54
CA MET A 184 -23.91 -16.20 -8.65
C MET A 184 -23.32 -16.41 -7.26
N VAL A 185 -22.78 -17.59 -7.05
CA VAL A 185 -22.13 -17.97 -5.80
C VAL A 185 -20.77 -18.57 -6.13
N PHE A 186 -19.74 -18.13 -5.41
CA PHE A 186 -18.39 -18.67 -5.50
C PHE A 186 -17.94 -19.19 -4.14
N SER A 187 -17.73 -20.50 -4.05
CA SER A 187 -17.28 -21.19 -2.85
C SER A 187 -15.78 -21.49 -2.92
N TYR A 188 -15.00 -21.04 -1.94
CA TYR A 188 -13.55 -21.25 -1.85
C TYR A 188 -13.19 -22.06 -0.60
N SER A 189 -12.57 -23.23 -0.79
CA SER A 189 -12.17 -24.13 0.31
C SER A 189 -10.86 -23.76 1.01
N GLY A 190 -10.06 -22.87 0.39
CA GLY A 190 -8.73 -22.49 0.85
C GLY A 190 -8.81 -21.64 2.11
N PRO A 191 -7.76 -21.57 2.94
CA PRO A 191 -7.78 -20.77 4.16
C PRO A 191 -7.72 -19.26 3.85
N PRO A 192 -8.69 -18.43 4.30
CA PRO A 192 -9.89 -18.80 5.04
C PRO A 192 -11.02 -19.28 4.11
N ALA A 193 -11.64 -20.41 4.49
CA ALA A 193 -12.74 -20.99 3.73
C ALA A 193 -13.92 -20.01 3.75
N ARG A 194 -14.43 -19.65 2.58
CA ARG A 194 -15.47 -18.64 2.42
C ARG A 194 -16.35 -18.92 1.22
N THR A 195 -17.59 -18.44 1.30
CA THR A 195 -18.56 -18.45 0.21
C THR A 195 -18.89 -17.00 -0.12
N VAL A 196 -18.76 -16.62 -1.38
CA VAL A 196 -18.99 -15.27 -1.89
C VAL A 196 -20.30 -15.29 -2.67
N CYS A 197 -21.30 -14.59 -2.15
CA CYS A 197 -22.60 -14.43 -2.79
C CYS A 197 -22.60 -13.12 -3.57
N LEU A 198 -22.98 -13.16 -4.85
CA LEU A 198 -23.16 -11.96 -5.69
C LEU A 198 -24.65 -11.68 -5.83
N ILE A 199 -25.12 -10.69 -5.10
CA ILE A 199 -26.53 -10.29 -5.04
C ILE A 199 -26.75 -9.18 -6.06
N LYS A 200 -27.78 -9.26 -6.90
CA LYS A 200 -28.10 -8.16 -7.81
C LYS A 200 -28.24 -6.87 -7.03
N THR A 201 -27.48 -5.87 -7.47
CA THR A 201 -27.73 -4.49 -7.06
C THR A 201 -28.99 -4.09 -7.80
N GLY A 202 -30.14 -4.18 -7.12
CA GLY A 202 -31.44 -3.91 -7.73
C GLY A 202 -31.42 -2.57 -8.49
N GLU A 203 -32.09 -2.55 -9.64
CA GLU A 203 -32.32 -1.37 -10.47
C GLU A 203 -32.84 -0.22 -9.58
N ASN A 204 -31.97 0.73 -9.25
CA ASN A 204 -32.15 1.85 -8.29
C ASN A 204 -32.32 1.48 -6.81
N ILE A 205 -31.33 1.89 -6.00
CA ILE A 205 -31.59 2.49 -4.68
C ILE A 205 -31.30 3.99 -4.74
#